data_AF-A0A5D2V594-F1
#
_entry.id   AF-A0A5D2V594-F1
#
_cell.length_a   1.000
_cell.length_b   1.000
_cell.length_c   1.000
_cell.angle_alpha   90.00
_cell.angle_beta   90.00
_cell.angle_gamma   90.00
#
_symmetry.space_group_name_H-M   'P 1'
#
loop_
_entity.id
_entity.type
_entity.pdbx_description
1 polymer ?
#
loop_
_entity_poly.entity_id
_entity_poly.type
_entity_poly.pdbx_seq_one_letter_code
_entity_poly.pdbx_strand_id
1 'polypeptide(L)'
;MASLNVYSALVVLFLTCGAAMATKENDQIIKENHCETKMGLPCVLEAFTSIFEIGSISNKCCGELVGLGKVCHSALVKRTLEKPLFKDLTPATIIAKSIQTWNNCLALIDSPSPSA
;
A
#
# COMPACT_ATOMS: atom_id res chain seq x y z
N MET A 1 25.94 -29.48 23.67
CA MET A 1 24.67 -28.86 24.15
C MET A 1 24.70 -27.33 24.15
N ALA A 2 25.83 -26.65 24.37
CA ALA A 2 25.89 -25.17 24.38
C ALA A 2 25.64 -24.49 23.01
N SER A 3 26.12 -25.09 21.91
CA SER A 3 26.01 -24.52 20.55
C SER A 3 24.59 -24.51 19.99
N LEU A 4 23.79 -25.56 20.23
CA LEU A 4 22.38 -25.62 19.83
C LEU A 4 21.53 -24.53 20.52
N ASN A 5 21.87 -24.18 21.77
CA ASN A 5 21.17 -23.15 22.52
C ASN A 5 21.45 -21.74 21.97
N VAL A 6 22.70 -21.47 21.56
CA VAL A 6 23.07 -20.20 20.90
C VAL A 6 22.41 -20.08 19.53
N TYR A 7 22.39 -21.16 18.74
CA TYR A 7 21.73 -21.16 17.43
C TYR A 7 20.21 -20.95 17.57
N SER A 8 19.56 -21.65 18.50
CA SER A 8 18.14 -21.42 18.81
C SER A 8 17.87 -19.99 19.26
N ALA A 9 18.71 -19.40 20.11
CA ALA A 9 18.55 -18.02 20.56
C ALA A 9 18.70 -17.01 19.40
N LEU A 10 19.66 -17.23 18.49
CA LEU A 10 19.85 -16.39 17.32
C LEU A 10 18.69 -16.50 16.34
N VAL A 11 18.18 -17.71 16.07
CA VAL A 11 17.01 -17.93 15.21
C VAL A 11 15.76 -17.23 15.78
N VAL A 12 15.52 -17.32 17.09
CA VAL A 12 14.43 -16.61 17.76
C VAL A 12 14.61 -15.09 17.67
N LEU A 13 15.84 -14.58 17.82
CA LEU A 13 16.15 -13.15 17.68
C LEU A 13 15.89 -12.65 16.25
N PHE A 14 16.31 -13.41 15.23
CA PHE A 14 16.05 -13.06 13.83
C PHE A 14 14.56 -13.11 13.48
N LEU A 15 13.82 -14.11 13.98
CA LEU A 15 12.37 -14.23 13.76
C LEU A 15 11.58 -13.08 14.39
N THR A 16 11.92 -12.71 15.63
CA THR A 16 11.26 -11.62 16.36
C THR A 16 11.60 -10.24 15.78
N CYS A 17 12.84 -10.05 15.31
CA CYS A 17 13.24 -8.82 14.62
C CYS A 17 12.58 -8.70 13.24
N GLY A 18 12.54 -9.78 12.46
CA GLY A 18 11.93 -9.79 11.12
C GLY A 18 10.44 -9.42 11.13
N ALA A 19 9.67 -9.94 12.09
CA ALA A 19 8.25 -9.60 12.24
C ALA A 19 8.03 -8.14 12.67
N ALA A 20 8.89 -7.60 13.53
CA ALA A 20 8.81 -6.20 13.96
C ALA A 20 9.25 -5.20 12.86
N MET A 21 10.13 -5.61 11.94
CA MET A 21 10.60 -4.76 10.84
C MET A 21 9.54 -4.53 9.76
N ALA A 22 8.64 -5.50 9.50
CA ALA A 22 7.66 -5.40 8.42
C ALA A 22 6.62 -4.28 8.63
N THR A 23 6.16 -4.04 9.85
CA THR A 23 5.22 -2.95 10.17
C THR A 23 5.91 -1.58 10.24
N LYS A 24 7.19 -1.56 10.65
CA LYS A 24 8.01 -0.34 10.66
C LYS A 24 8.36 0.14 9.25
N GLU A 25 8.52 -0.77 8.30
CA GLU A 25 8.92 -0.45 6.92
C GLU A 25 7.91 0.47 6.24
N ASN A 26 6.61 0.13 6.26
CA ASN A 26 5.58 0.92 5.58
C ASN A 26 5.40 2.31 6.23
N ASP A 27 5.39 2.38 7.56
CA ASP A 27 5.29 3.66 8.29
C ASP A 27 6.49 4.57 8.00
N GLN A 28 7.70 4.00 7.90
CA GLN A 28 8.89 4.75 7.53
C GLN A 28 8.80 5.26 6.09
N ILE A 29 8.40 4.41 5.12
CA ILE A 29 8.22 4.80 3.72
C ILE A 29 7.21 5.94 3.60
N ILE A 30 6.06 5.84 4.29
CA ILE A 30 5.00 6.85 4.28
C ILE A 30 5.53 8.20 4.75
N LYS A 31 6.27 8.18 5.87
CA LYS A 31 6.84 9.39 6.47
C LYS A 31 7.93 10.03 5.60
N GLU A 32 8.90 9.24 5.14
CA GLU A 32 10.05 9.74 4.35
C GLU A 32 9.63 10.28 2.98
N ASN A 33 8.57 9.74 2.38
CA ASN A 33 8.08 10.16 1.07
C ASN A 33 6.94 11.19 1.14
N HIS A 34 6.59 11.66 2.35
CA HIS A 34 5.49 12.59 2.59
C HIS A 34 4.18 12.15 1.92
N CYS A 35 3.83 10.86 2.01
CA CYS A 35 2.74 10.30 1.22
C CYS A 35 1.37 10.89 1.56
N GLU A 36 1.12 11.20 2.84
CA GLU A 36 -0.19 11.63 3.33
C GLU A 36 -0.63 13.01 2.81
N THR A 37 0.29 13.85 2.34
CA THR A 37 -0.01 15.22 1.90
C THR A 37 -0.18 15.35 0.38
N LYS A 38 0.02 14.28 -0.39
CA LYS A 38 0.07 14.32 -1.87
C LYS A 38 -1.28 14.18 -2.56
N MET A 39 -2.33 13.82 -1.83
CA MET A 39 -3.66 13.54 -2.38
C MET A 39 -4.74 14.24 -1.56
N GLY A 40 -5.72 14.82 -2.23
CA GLY A 40 -6.86 15.46 -1.59
C GLY A 40 -7.77 14.42 -0.93
N LEU A 41 -8.36 14.78 0.22
CA LEU A 41 -9.27 13.89 0.97
C LEU A 41 -10.38 13.25 0.11
N PRO A 42 -11.05 13.96 -0.82
CA PRO A 42 -12.06 13.34 -1.69
C PRO A 42 -11.49 12.18 -2.52
N CYS A 43 -10.29 12.36 -3.08
CA CYS A 43 -9.64 11.33 -3.87
C CYS A 43 -9.06 10.20 -3.02
N VAL A 44 -8.58 10.49 -1.80
CA VAL A 44 -8.21 9.45 -0.83
C VAL A 44 -9.39 8.53 -0.52
N LEU A 45 -10.57 9.09 -0.26
CA LEU A 45 -11.78 8.31 0.03
C LEU A 45 -12.20 7.48 -1.18
N GLU A 46 -12.19 8.06 -2.38
CA GLU A 46 -12.55 7.35 -3.60
C GLU A 46 -11.59 6.19 -3.92
N ALA A 47 -10.28 6.42 -3.79
CA ALA A 47 -9.27 5.37 -3.94
C ALA A 47 -9.44 4.27 -2.88
N PHE A 48 -9.72 4.64 -1.64
CA PHE A 48 -10.00 3.68 -0.57
C PHE A 48 -11.21 2.80 -0.90
N THR A 49 -12.36 3.39 -1.24
CA THR A 49 -13.56 2.64 -1.64
C THR A 49 -13.31 1.77 -2.88
N SER A 50 -12.54 2.27 -3.85
CA SER A 50 -12.15 1.50 -5.04
C SER A 50 -11.29 0.28 -4.72
N ILE A 51 -10.54 0.25 -3.61
CA ILE A 51 -9.61 -0.83 -3.27
C ILE A 51 -10.19 -1.78 -2.22
N PHE A 52 -10.79 -1.25 -1.16
CA PHE A 52 -11.21 -2.02 0.02
C PHE A 52 -12.69 -2.41 0.01
N GLU A 53 -13.50 -1.78 -0.86
CA GLU A 53 -14.93 -2.01 -0.97
C GLU A 53 -15.30 -2.34 -2.43
N ILE A 54 -16.56 -2.10 -2.81
CA ILE A 54 -17.03 -2.16 -4.19
C ILE A 54 -17.12 -0.73 -4.72
N GLY A 55 -16.27 -0.38 -5.68
CA GLY A 55 -16.21 0.96 -6.26
C GLY A 55 -15.19 1.05 -7.38
N SER A 56 -15.21 2.21 -8.05
CA SER A 56 -14.25 2.61 -9.08
C SER A 56 -13.63 3.95 -8.71
N ILE A 57 -12.48 4.25 -9.31
CA ILE A 57 -11.84 5.56 -9.18
C ILE A 57 -12.10 6.39 -10.44
N SER A 58 -12.38 7.67 -10.25
CA SER A 58 -12.64 8.65 -11.29
C SER A 58 -11.34 9.08 -11.99
N ASN A 59 -11.45 9.53 -13.24
CA ASN A 59 -10.31 10.07 -13.99
C ASN A 59 -9.64 11.25 -13.26
N LYS A 60 -10.43 12.08 -12.56
CA LYS A 60 -9.92 13.18 -11.74
C LYS A 60 -9.00 12.64 -10.64
N CYS A 61 -9.46 11.66 -9.88
CA CYS A 61 -8.69 11.11 -8.77
C CYS A 61 -7.56 10.17 -9.22
N CYS A 62 -7.60 9.65 -10.45
CA CYS A 62 -6.47 8.96 -11.05
C CYS A 62 -5.24 9.86 -11.22
N GLY A 63 -5.41 11.13 -11.59
CA GLY A 63 -4.29 12.08 -11.68
C GLY A 63 -3.58 12.28 -10.34
N GLU A 64 -4.36 12.46 -9.26
CA GLU A 64 -3.81 12.57 -7.91
C GLU A 64 -3.19 11.25 -7.42
N LEU A 65 -3.81 10.10 -7.73
CA LEU A 65 -3.27 8.79 -7.36
C LEU A 65 -1.92 8.51 -8.04
N VAL A 66 -1.78 8.85 -9.33
CA VAL A 66 -0.51 8.71 -10.05
C VAL A 66 0.53 9.69 -9.49
N GLY A 67 0.12 10.93 -9.19
CA GLY A 67 0.97 11.95 -8.57
C GLY A 67 1.45 11.61 -7.15
N LEU A 68 0.64 10.89 -6.36
CA LEU A 68 1.03 10.30 -5.07
C LEU A 68 2.25 9.37 -5.24
N GLY A 69 2.29 8.63 -6.34
CA GLY A 69 3.38 7.73 -6.71
C GLY A 69 3.20 6.30 -6.20
N LYS A 70 3.73 5.33 -6.96
CA LYS A 70 3.51 3.88 -6.72
C LYS A 70 4.01 3.41 -5.36
N VAL A 71 5.12 3.99 -4.90
CA VAL A 71 5.72 3.68 -3.58
C VAL A 71 4.76 4.05 -2.46
N CYS A 72 4.25 5.29 -2.48
CA CYS A 72 3.28 5.78 -1.51
C CYS A 72 1.96 5.00 -1.56
N HIS A 73 1.42 4.79 -2.76
CA HIS A 73 0.22 3.97 -2.98
C HIS A 73 0.34 2.58 -2.34
N SER A 74 1.44 1.87 -2.64
CA SER A 74 1.67 0.52 -2.13
C SER A 74 1.85 0.50 -0.61
N ALA A 75 2.61 1.46 -0.06
CA ALA A 75 2.86 1.55 1.37
C ALA A 75 1.58 1.87 2.16
N LEU A 76 0.76 2.81 1.69
CA LEU A 76 -0.52 3.17 2.32
C LEU A 76 -1.50 2.00 2.33
N VAL A 77 -1.63 1.26 1.22
CA VAL A 77 -2.51 0.07 1.16
C VAL A 77 -2.04 -1.02 2.12
N LYS A 78 -0.73 -1.35 2.14
CA LYS A 78 -0.17 -2.33 3.07
C LYS A 78 -0.36 -1.91 4.52
N ARG A 79 -0.06 -0.64 4.83
CA ARG A 79 -0.24 -0.07 6.16
C ARG A 79 -1.70 -0.11 6.63
N THR A 80 -2.63 0.05 5.71
CA THR A 80 -4.07 -0.06 5.98
C THR A 80 -4.44 -1.50 6.32
N LEU A 81 -3.97 -2.48 5.55
CA LEU A 81 -4.21 -3.91 5.82
C LEU A 81 -3.65 -4.40 7.17
N GLU A 82 -2.64 -3.74 7.72
CA GLU A 82 -2.14 -4.02 9.07
C GLU A 82 -3.12 -3.63 10.20
N LYS A 83 -4.12 -2.79 9.91
CA LYS A 83 -5.09 -2.38 10.94
C LYS A 83 -6.03 -3.55 11.28
N PRO A 84 -6.34 -3.79 12.56
CA PRO A 84 -7.22 -4.88 12.99
C PRO A 84 -8.61 -4.88 12.32
N LEU A 85 -9.08 -3.71 11.87
CA LEU A 85 -10.35 -3.55 11.17
C LEU A 85 -10.43 -4.36 9.86
N PHE A 86 -9.29 -4.64 9.22
CA PHE A 86 -9.23 -5.32 7.93
C PHE A 86 -8.74 -6.77 8.03
N LYS A 87 -8.65 -7.33 9.24
CA LYS A 87 -8.10 -8.67 9.49
C LYS A 87 -8.85 -9.80 8.77
N ASP A 88 -10.15 -9.59 8.50
CA ASP A 88 -11.03 -10.58 7.87
C ASP A 88 -11.01 -10.45 6.33
N LEU A 89 -10.38 -9.40 5.78
CA LEU A 89 -10.14 -9.28 4.35
C LEU A 89 -9.01 -10.20 3.93
N THR A 90 -9.11 -10.76 2.72
CA THR A 90 -8.00 -11.50 2.12
C THR A 90 -6.95 -10.52 1.58
N PRO A 91 -5.73 -10.44 2.17
CA PRO A 91 -4.75 -9.43 1.76
C PRO A 91 -4.38 -9.53 0.29
N ALA A 92 -4.25 -10.75 -0.25
CA ALA A 92 -3.95 -10.98 -1.66
C ALA A 92 -5.00 -10.35 -2.60
N THR A 93 -6.29 -10.45 -2.23
CA THR A 93 -7.39 -9.87 -3.02
C THR A 93 -7.33 -8.34 -3.04
N ILE A 94 -7.11 -7.72 -1.86
CA ILE A 94 -6.99 -6.26 -1.76
C ILE A 94 -5.75 -5.75 -2.49
N ILE A 95 -4.62 -6.46 -2.38
CA ILE A 95 -3.40 -6.11 -3.11
C ILE A 95 -3.61 -6.24 -4.63
N ALA A 96 -4.27 -7.29 -5.11
CA ALA A 96 -4.59 -7.43 -6.54
C ALA A 96 -5.49 -6.28 -7.03
N LYS A 97 -6.51 -5.92 -6.25
CA LYS A 97 -7.42 -4.80 -6.56
C LYS A 97 -6.69 -3.45 -6.56
N SER A 98 -5.78 -3.24 -5.59
CA SER A 98 -4.90 -2.08 -5.52
C SER A 98 -3.97 -1.94 -6.74
N ILE A 99 -3.39 -3.05 -7.21
CA ILE A 99 -2.56 -3.09 -8.43
C ILE A 99 -3.42 -2.76 -9.67
N GLN A 100 -4.63 -3.32 -9.74
CA GLN A 100 -5.56 -3.04 -10.84
C GLN A 100 -5.95 -1.56 -10.88
N THR A 101 -6.33 -0.97 -9.74
CA THR A 101 -6.66 0.47 -9.65
C THR A 101 -5.48 1.33 -10.08
N TRP A 102 -4.26 1.02 -9.64
CA TRP A 102 -3.04 1.74 -10.06
C TRP A 102 -2.84 1.66 -11.58
N ASN A 103 -2.89 0.45 -12.15
CA ASN A 103 -2.65 0.25 -13.59
C ASN A 103 -3.72 0.93 -14.45
N ASN A 104 -4.98 0.91 -14.02
CA ASN A 104 -6.07 1.61 -14.70
C ASN A 104 -5.83 3.12 -14.73
N CYS A 105 -5.42 3.70 -13.60
CA CYS A 105 -5.10 5.13 -13.54
C CYS A 105 -3.86 5.50 -14.37
N LEU A 106 -2.82 4.65 -14.35
CA LEU A 106 -1.62 4.89 -15.14
C LEU A 106 -1.94 4.89 -16.65
N ALA A 107 -2.72 3.90 -17.12
CA ALA A 107 -3.14 3.81 -18.51
C ALA A 107 -3.96 5.03 -18.98
N LEU A 108 -4.75 5.64 -18.09
CA LEU A 108 -5.52 6.84 -18.41
C LEU A 108 -4.63 8.08 -18.62
N ILE A 109 -3.54 8.21 -17.85
CA ILE A 109 -2.59 9.32 -17.98
C ILE A 109 -1.68 9.14 -19.21
N ASP A 110 -1.30 7.89 -19.50
CA ASP A 110 -0.47 7.56 -20.67
C ASP A 110 -1.26 7.60 -21.99
N SER A 111 -2.60 7.65 -21.94
CA SER A 111 -3.42 7.76 -23.14
C SER A 111 -3.20 9.13 -23.78
N PRO A 112 -2.81 9.21 -25.07
CA PRO A 112 -2.72 10.48 -25.76
C PRO A 112 -4.10 11.16 -25.72
N SER A 113 -4.09 12.46 -25.37
CA SER A 113 -5.30 13.26 -25.43
C SER A 113 -5.89 13.15 -26.83
N PRO A 114 -7.21 12.94 -27.00
CA PRO A 114 -7.82 13.00 -28.33
C PRO A 114 -7.43 14.35 -28.91
N SER A 115 -6.73 14.33 -30.04
CA SER A 115 -6.39 15.55 -30.76
C SER A 115 -7.71 16.28 -31.05
N ALA A 116 -7.83 17.50 -30.53
CA ALA A 116 -9.00 18.37 -30.73
C ALA A 116 -9.16 18.78 -32.20
#